data_AF-A0A5R8KHR8-F1
#
_entry.id   AF-A0A5R8KHR8-F1
#
_cell.length_a   1.000
_cell.length_b   1.000
_cell.length_c   1.000
_cell.angle_alpha   90.00
_cell.angle_beta   90.00
_cell.angle_gamma   90.00
#
_symmetry.space_group_name_H-M   'P 1'
#
loop_
_entity.id
_entity.type
_entity.pdbx_description
1 polymer ?
#
loop_
_entity_poly.entity_id
_entity_poly.type
_entity_poly.pdbx_seq_one_letter_code
_entity_poly.pdbx_strand_id
1 'polypeptide(L)'
;MWRRIFRWLLAVFFVVAGVNHFLNPAPYLAMMPKYLPWPEFLHLMAGVVEVVAGVAVLIPRLRRLAGWGMMAILVAVFPANVQIAMFGWPGYDIPNWVLWARLPFQLVFMVWVWWTCLARGANGRR
;
A
#
# COMPACT_ATOMS: atom_id res chain seq x y z
N MET A 1 -16.29 -0.96 -18.00
CA MET A 1 -16.63 -2.03 -17.02
C MET A 1 -15.43 -2.45 -16.18
N TRP A 2 -14.31 -2.87 -16.78
CA TRP A 2 -13.08 -3.33 -16.10
C TRP A 2 -12.59 -2.44 -14.96
N ARG A 3 -12.40 -1.13 -15.19
CA ARG A 3 -11.94 -0.19 -14.13
C ARG A 3 -12.80 -0.19 -12.87
N ARG A 4 -14.10 -0.52 -12.95
CA ARG A 4 -14.96 -0.61 -11.75
C ARG A 4 -14.63 -1.87 -10.95
N ILE A 5 -14.48 -3.02 -11.60
CA ILE A 5 -14.07 -4.29 -10.96
C ILE A 5 -12.71 -4.13 -10.28
N PHE A 6 -11.72 -3.59 -11.02
CA PHE A 6 -10.39 -3.36 -10.48
C PHE A 6 -10.37 -2.36 -9.30
N ARG A 7 -11.31 -1.41 -9.24
CA ARG A 7 -11.44 -0.52 -8.07
C ARG A 7 -12.02 -1.24 -6.86
N TRP A 8 -12.96 -2.16 -7.06
CA TRP A 8 -13.47 -3.01 -5.98
C TRP A 8 -12.39 -3.94 -5.44
N LEU A 9 -11.62 -4.58 -6.31
CA LEU A 9 -10.47 -5.39 -5.89
C LEU A 9 -9.44 -4.57 -5.13
N LEU A 10 -9.13 -3.35 -5.59
CA LEU A 10 -8.22 -2.44 -4.90
C LEU A 10 -8.76 -2.01 -3.53
N ALA A 11 -10.06 -1.72 -3.44
CA ALA A 11 -10.73 -1.38 -2.19
C ALA A 11 -10.64 -2.52 -1.17
N VAL A 12 -11.00 -3.74 -1.58
CA VAL A 12 -10.93 -4.93 -0.72
C VAL A 12 -9.49 -5.17 -0.27
N PHE A 13 -8.53 -5.11 -1.19
CA PHE A 13 -7.12 -5.32 -0.87
C PHE A 13 -6.60 -4.33 0.18
N PHE A 14 -6.80 -3.02 -0.03
CA PHE A 14 -6.30 -1.99 0.90
C PHE A 14 -7.05 -2.00 2.24
N VAL A 15 -8.36 -2.31 2.25
CA VAL A 15 -9.11 -2.44 3.50
C VAL A 15 -8.64 -3.66 4.29
N VAL A 16 -8.47 -4.82 3.65
CA VAL A 16 -7.98 -6.02 4.34
C VAL A 16 -6.54 -5.83 4.83
N ALA A 17 -5.66 -5.25 4.00
CA ALA A 17 -4.29 -4.94 4.38
C ALA A 17 -4.27 -3.97 5.58
N GLY A 18 -5.01 -2.87 5.51
CA GLY A 18 -5.08 -1.90 6.59
C GLY A 18 -5.70 -2.46 7.86
N VAL A 19 -6.71 -3.33 7.79
CA VAL A 19 -7.24 -4.04 8.96
C VAL A 19 -6.18 -4.97 9.57
N ASN A 20 -5.36 -5.63 8.74
CA ASN A 20 -4.30 -6.51 9.21
C ASN A 20 -3.20 -5.76 9.99
N HIS A 21 -3.00 -4.45 9.75
CA HIS A 21 -2.10 -3.63 10.60
C HIS A 21 -2.51 -3.66 12.07
N PHE A 22 -3.81 -3.74 12.37
CA PHE A 22 -4.34 -3.76 13.74
C PHE A 22 -4.42 -5.18 14.31
N LEU A 23 -4.72 -6.18 13.47
CA LEU A 23 -4.85 -7.57 13.90
C LEU A 23 -3.51 -8.25 14.12
N ASN A 24 -2.51 -7.93 13.30
CA ASN A 24 -1.20 -8.57 13.35
C ASN A 24 -0.07 -7.54 13.13
N PRO A 25 0.24 -6.69 14.12
CA PRO A 25 1.22 -5.61 13.97
C PRO A 25 2.68 -6.11 13.98
N ALA A 26 2.98 -7.25 14.61
CA ALA A 26 4.35 -7.70 14.86
C ALA A 26 5.22 -7.83 13.59
N PRO A 27 4.75 -8.41 12.47
CA PRO A 27 5.54 -8.47 11.23
C PRO A 27 5.90 -7.08 10.69
N TYR A 28 4.98 -6.13 10.78
CA TYR A 28 5.16 -4.79 10.23
C TYR A 28 6.15 -3.96 11.07
N LEU A 29 6.04 -4.04 12.39
CA LEU A 29 6.99 -3.37 13.29
C LEU A 29 8.39 -3.97 13.15
N ALA A 30 8.49 -5.28 12.96
CA ALA A 30 9.77 -5.96 12.76
C ALA A 30 10.50 -5.50 11.47
N MET A 31 9.77 -5.13 10.41
CA MET A 31 10.38 -4.62 9.17
C MET A 31 10.68 -3.12 9.19
N MET A 32 10.21 -2.37 10.19
CA MET A 32 10.38 -0.92 10.21
C MET A 32 11.87 -0.52 10.29
N PRO A 33 12.32 0.42 9.45
CA PRO A 33 13.67 0.96 9.54
C PRO A 33 13.93 1.66 10.89
N LYS A 34 15.06 1.33 11.52
CA LYS A 34 15.42 1.83 12.87
C LYS A 34 15.62 3.35 12.96
N TYR A 35 15.79 4.03 11.84
CA TYR A 35 15.97 5.48 11.79
C TYR A 35 14.63 6.25 11.89
N LEU A 36 13.48 5.58 11.76
CA LEU A 36 12.18 6.22 11.86
C LEU A 36 11.77 6.42 13.32
N PRO A 37 11.38 7.65 13.72
CA PRO A 37 10.84 7.87 15.05
C PRO A 37 9.42 7.30 15.17
N TRP A 38 9.05 6.88 16.38
CA TRP A 38 7.68 6.44 16.72
C TRP A 38 7.10 5.36 15.79
N PRO A 39 7.74 4.17 15.68
CA PRO A 39 7.34 3.14 14.74
C PRO A 39 5.88 2.69 14.90
N GLU A 40 5.41 2.54 16.13
CA GLU A 40 4.03 2.15 16.43
C GLU A 40 3.00 3.16 15.91
N PHE A 41 3.25 4.46 16.12
CA PHE A 41 2.36 5.51 15.65
C PHE A 41 2.32 5.57 14.12
N LEU A 42 3.48 5.51 13.47
CA LEU A 42 3.57 5.50 12.01
C LEU A 42 2.87 4.28 11.39
N HIS A 43 3.06 3.12 11.99
CA HIS A 43 2.40 1.87 11.60
C HIS A 43 0.87 1.96 11.72
N LEU A 44 0.38 2.51 12.84
CA LEU A 44 -1.05 2.71 13.08
C LEU A 44 -1.65 3.69 12.06
N MET A 45 -0.97 4.82 11.83
CA MET A 45 -1.39 5.81 10.85
C MET A 45 -1.42 5.23 9.43
N ALA A 46 -0.44 4.41 9.06
CA ALA A 46 -0.46 3.71 7.78
C ALA A 46 -1.71 2.83 7.65
N GLY A 47 -2.02 2.00 8.65
CA GLY A 47 -3.23 1.16 8.65
C GLY A 47 -4.52 1.96 8.51
N VAL A 48 -4.66 3.08 9.22
CA VAL A 48 -5.82 3.98 9.09
C VAL A 48 -5.92 4.54 7.67
N VAL A 49 -4.82 5.05 7.11
CA VAL A 49 -4.80 5.62 5.76
C VAL A 49 -5.16 4.56 4.72
N GLU A 50 -4.67 3.33 4.86
CA GLU A 50 -5.00 2.23 3.94
C GLU A 50 -6.50 1.89 3.97
N VAL A 51 -7.11 1.75 5.15
CA VAL A 51 -8.54 1.49 5.27
C VAL A 51 -9.36 2.63 4.69
N VAL A 52 -9.05 3.88 5.08
CA VAL A 52 -9.78 5.07 4.61
C VAL A 52 -9.64 5.23 3.10
N ALA A 53 -8.43 5.10 2.55
CA ALA A 53 -8.21 5.18 1.11
C ALA A 53 -8.91 4.03 0.37
N GLY A 54 -8.86 2.81 0.91
CA GLY A 54 -9.53 1.63 0.37
C GLY A 54 -11.04 1.83 0.24
N VAL A 55 -11.70 2.39 1.25
CA VAL A 55 -13.13 2.76 1.16
C VAL A 55 -13.35 3.93 0.22
N ALA A 56 -12.54 4.99 0.33
CA ALA A 56 -12.71 6.23 -0.42
C ALA A 56 -12.51 6.06 -1.94
N VAL A 57 -11.78 5.03 -2.40
CA VAL A 57 -11.57 4.76 -3.83
C VAL A 57 -12.86 4.47 -4.59
N LEU A 58 -13.88 3.94 -3.88
CA LEU A 58 -15.20 3.65 -4.41
C LEU A 58 -16.04 4.92 -4.61
N ILE A 59 -15.75 5.98 -3.85
CA ILE A 59 -16.46 7.26 -3.89
C ILE A 59 -15.87 8.12 -5.04
N PRO A 60 -16.63 8.44 -6.10
CA PRO A 60 -16.09 9.12 -7.29
C PRO A 60 -15.39 10.45 -6.99
N ARG A 61 -15.90 11.22 -6.03
CA ARG A 61 -15.34 12.53 -5.63
C ARG A 61 -14.02 12.40 -4.87
N LEU A 62 -13.83 11.33 -4.09
CA LEU A 62 -12.63 11.12 -3.27
C LEU A 62 -11.57 10.26 -3.94
N ARG A 63 -11.90 9.58 -5.04
CA ARG A 63 -11.02 8.60 -5.70
C ARG A 63 -9.60 9.10 -5.99
N ARG A 64 -9.45 10.33 -6.45
CA ARG A 64 -8.11 10.89 -6.71
C ARG A 64 -7.31 11.07 -5.42
N LEU A 65 -7.96 11.56 -4.36
CA LEU A 65 -7.34 11.70 -3.06
C LEU A 65 -6.97 10.33 -2.48
N ALA A 66 -7.87 9.35 -2.57
CA ALA A 66 -7.61 7.97 -2.18
C ALA A 66 -6.41 7.37 -2.93
N GLY A 67 -6.34 7.58 -4.25
CA GLY A 67 -5.20 7.14 -5.06
C GLY A 67 -3.88 7.77 -4.63
N TRP A 68 -3.86 9.06 -4.30
CA TRP A 68 -2.67 9.71 -3.75
C TRP A 68 -2.30 9.18 -2.37
N GLY A 69 -3.27 8.94 -1.48
CA GLY A 69 -3.04 8.33 -0.17
C GLY A 69 -2.41 6.94 -0.28
N MET A 70 -2.94 6.08 -1.14
CA MET A 70 -2.37 4.75 -1.42
C MET A 70 -0.95 4.86 -1.99
N MET A 71 -0.71 5.77 -2.95
CA MET A 71 0.63 5.98 -3.50
C MET A 71 1.61 6.46 -2.43
N ALA A 72 1.20 7.36 -1.54
CA ALA A 72 2.04 7.84 -0.45
C ALA A 72 2.45 6.71 0.50
N ILE A 73 1.52 5.84 0.91
CA ILE A 73 1.83 4.67 1.74
C ILE A 73 2.75 3.70 1.02
N LEU A 74 2.46 3.38 -0.24
CA LEU A 74 3.33 2.50 -1.04
C LEU A 74 4.76 3.07 -1.11
N VAL A 75 4.92 4.37 -1.39
CA VAL A 75 6.25 5.01 -1.40
C VAL A 75 6.91 4.96 -0.02
N ALA A 76 6.16 5.24 1.05
CA ALA A 76 6.69 5.26 2.41
C ALA A 76 7.16 3.88 2.90
N VAL A 77 6.50 2.79 2.49
CA VAL A 77 6.85 1.42 2.87
C VAL A 77 7.96 0.84 1.99
N PHE A 78 8.23 1.42 0.81
CA PHE A 78 9.26 0.93 -0.11
C PHE A 78 10.65 0.72 0.54
N PRO A 79 11.19 1.66 1.34
CA PRO A 79 12.47 1.45 2.02
C PRO A 79 12.47 0.25 2.97
N ALA A 80 11.35 -0.03 3.65
CA ALA A 80 11.22 -1.19 4.52
C ALA A 80 11.28 -2.50 3.71
N ASN A 81 10.60 -2.55 2.56
CA ASN A 81 10.65 -3.71 1.66
C ASN A 81 12.04 -3.94 1.05
N VAL A 82 12.78 -2.87 0.75
CA VAL A 82 14.17 -2.97 0.29
C VAL A 82 15.06 -3.51 1.42
N GLN A 83 14.90 -3.01 2.65
CA GLN A 83 15.68 -3.45 3.80
C GLN A 83 15.53 -4.96 4.05
N ILE A 84 14.30 -5.48 4.11
CA ILE A 84 14.07 -6.91 4.34
C ILE A 84 14.54 -7.77 3.16
N ALA A 85 14.50 -7.27 1.91
CA ALA A 85 15.03 -8.00 0.77
C ALA A 85 16.56 -8.13 0.81
N MET A 86 17.24 -7.14 1.39
CA MET A 86 18.71 -7.17 1.56
C MET A 86 19.16 -7.96 2.79
N PHE A 87 18.43 -7.87 3.90
CA PHE A 87 18.91 -8.36 5.20
C PHE A 87 18.05 -9.47 5.82
N GLY A 88 16.97 -9.89 5.15
CA GLY A 88 15.98 -10.82 5.68
C GLY A 88 14.93 -10.13 6.56
N TRP A 89 13.85 -10.84 6.84
CA TRP A 89 12.78 -10.35 7.71
C TRP A 89 13.06 -10.74 9.17
N PRO A 90 13.26 -9.78 10.10
CA PRO A 90 13.55 -10.10 11.48
C PRO A 90 12.45 -10.95 12.14
N GLY A 91 12.81 -12.12 12.65
CA GLY A 91 11.88 -13.03 13.33
C GLY A 91 11.03 -13.91 12.41
N TYR A 92 11.25 -13.88 11.10
CA TYR A 92 10.50 -14.68 10.13
C TYR A 92 11.45 -15.35 9.13
N ASP A 93 11.30 -16.66 8.98
CA ASP A 93 12.04 -17.43 7.98
C ASP A 93 11.30 -17.42 6.64
N ILE A 94 11.53 -16.36 5.87
CA ILE A 94 10.93 -16.17 4.54
C ILE A 94 12.03 -16.33 3.49
N PRO A 95 11.82 -17.18 2.45
CA PRO A 95 12.80 -17.34 1.38
C PRO A 95 13.16 -16.01 0.72
N ASN A 96 14.46 -15.77 0.53
CA ASN A 96 14.96 -14.48 0.05
C ASN A 96 14.32 -14.05 -1.28
N TRP A 97 14.09 -14.98 -2.21
CA TRP A 97 13.44 -14.69 -3.48
C TRP A 97 12.02 -14.12 -3.32
N VAL A 98 11.27 -14.52 -2.28
CA VAL A 98 9.94 -13.97 -1.96
C VAL A 98 10.07 -12.52 -1.54
N LEU A 99 11.07 -12.18 -0.72
CA LEU A 99 11.31 -10.82 -0.26
C LEU A 99 11.66 -9.89 -1.42
N TRP A 100 12.52 -10.35 -2.34
CA TRP A 100 12.82 -9.62 -3.58
C TRP A 100 11.61 -9.48 -4.49
N ALA A 101 10.74 -10.49 -4.59
CA ALA A 101 9.52 -10.43 -5.40
C ALA A 101 8.51 -9.37 -4.91
N ARG A 102 8.59 -8.94 -3.63
CA ARG A 102 7.71 -7.87 -3.09
C ARG A 102 7.93 -6.54 -3.81
N LEU A 103 9.16 -6.23 -4.21
CA LEU A 103 9.52 -4.95 -4.84
C LEU A 103 8.84 -4.75 -6.21
N PRO A 104 8.99 -5.66 -7.20
CA PRO A 104 8.28 -5.52 -8.47
C PRO A 104 6.76 -5.61 -8.28
N PHE A 105 6.27 -6.42 -7.35
CA PHE A 105 4.84 -6.51 -7.07
C PHE A 105 4.28 -5.19 -6.52
N GLN A 106 5.04 -4.50 -5.66
CA GLN A 106 4.69 -3.18 -5.18
C GLN A 106 4.63 -2.15 -6.31
N LEU A 107 5.55 -2.21 -7.29
CA LEU A 107 5.48 -1.35 -8.49
C LEU A 107 4.23 -1.63 -9.32
N VAL A 108 3.86 -2.91 -9.48
CA VAL A 108 2.61 -3.30 -10.15
C VAL A 108 1.39 -2.70 -9.43
N PHE A 109 1.37 -2.73 -8.09
CA PHE A 109 0.33 -2.06 -7.31
C PHE A 109 0.31 -0.54 -7.52
N MET A 110 1.47 0.12 -7.52
CA MET A 110 1.54 1.56 -7.78
C MET A 110 0.98 1.91 -9.16
N VAL A 111 1.33 1.15 -10.19
CA VAL A 111 0.80 1.31 -11.55
C VAL A 111 -0.71 1.06 -11.57
N TRP A 112 -1.20 0.07 -10.82
CA TRP A 112 -2.62 -0.24 -10.72
C TRP A 112 -3.40 0.90 -10.05
N VAL A 113 -2.92 1.43 -8.92
CA VAL A 113 -3.48 2.60 -8.24
C VAL A 113 -3.51 3.80 -9.19
N TRP A 114 -2.37 4.09 -9.84
CA TRP A 114 -2.27 5.19 -10.79
C TRP A 114 -3.27 5.03 -11.93
N TRP A 115 -3.32 3.87 -12.57
CA TRP A 115 -4.20 3.62 -13.70
C TRP A 115 -5.68 3.75 -13.31
N THR A 116 -6.10 3.23 -12.16
CA THR A 116 -7.51 3.23 -11.75
C THR A 116 -8.00 4.54 -11.15
N CYS A 117 -7.10 5.30 -10.51
CA CYS A 117 -7.48 6.45 -9.68
C CYS A 117 -6.95 7.78 -10.20
N LEU A 118 -5.76 7.81 -10.80
CA LEU A 118 -5.02 9.05 -11.10
C LEU A 118 -4.92 9.34 -12.61
N ALA A 119 -4.78 8.31 -13.45
CA ALA A 119 -4.69 8.44 -14.89
C ALA A 119 -5.91 9.22 -15.40
N ARG A 120 -5.66 10.40 -15.98
CA ARG A 120 -6.68 11.16 -16.70
C ARG A 120 -7.11 10.31 -17.89
N GLY A 121 -8.41 10.10 -18.06
CA GLY A 121 -8.91 9.66 -19.37
C GLY A 121 -8.46 10.70 -20.39
N ALA A 122 -7.94 10.27 -21.53
CA ALA A 122 -7.43 11.12 -22.62
C ALA A 122 -8.49 12.04 -23.27
N ASN A 123 -9.62 12.29 -22.61
CA ASN A 123 -10.67 13.20 -23.03
C ASN A 123 -10.94 14.21 -21.92
N GLY A 124 -10.06 15.19 -21.82
CA GLY A 124 -10.31 16.44 -21.12
C GLY A 124 -10.66 17.53 -22.11
N ARG A 125 -11.83 17.45 -22.77
CA ARG A 125 -12.52 18.67 -23.21
C ARG A 125 -13.06 19.33 -21.93
N ARG A 126 -12.38 20.38 -21.49
CA ARG A 126 -12.98 21.46 -20.71
C ARG A 126 -13.13 22.63 -21.66
#